data_AF-A0A4Q3ACL3-F1
#
_entry.id   AF-A0A4Q3ACL3-F1
#
_cell.length_a   1.000
_cell.length_b   1.000
_cell.length_c   1.000
_cell.angle_alpha   90.00
_cell.angle_beta   90.00
_cell.angle_gamma   90.00
#
_symmetry.space_group_name_H-M   'P 1'
#
loop_
_entity.id
_entity.type
_entity.pdbx_description
1 polymer ?
#
loop_
_entity_poly.entity_id
_entity_poly.type
_entity_poly.pdbx_seq_one_letter_code
_entity_poly.pdbx_strand_id
1 'polypeptide(L)' 'ARRGGLGRALMAAAEAWLLERGAPKIRLMVRGSNADALGFYEALGLERQDVVTLGRFLGEGGG' A
#
# COMPACT_ATOMS: atom_id res chain seq x y z
N ALA A 1 -5.89 -18.12 10.10
CA ALA A 1 -6.85 -17.87 9.00
C ALA A 1 -6.42 -16.64 8.21
N ARG A 2 -5.76 -16.82 7.06
CA ARG A 2 -5.40 -15.72 6.16
C ARG A 2 -5.84 -16.11 4.76
N ARG A 3 -7.12 -15.86 4.44
CA ARG A 3 -7.77 -16.06 3.12
C ARG A 3 -9.26 -15.84 3.33
N GLY A 4 -9.81 -14.70 2.91
CA GLY A 4 -11.25 -14.45 3.02
C GLY A 4 -11.73 -13.17 2.36
N GLY A 5 -10.99 -12.63 1.38
CA GLY A 5 -11.42 -11.44 0.65
C GLY A 5 -11.36 -10.11 1.41
N LEU A 6 -11.17 -10.10 2.73
CA LEU A 6 -11.15 -8.87 3.55
C LEU A 6 -10.16 -7.81 3.05
N GLY A 7 -8.95 -8.20 2.66
CA GLY A 7 -7.98 -7.26 2.10
C GLY A 7 -8.44 -6.62 0.79
N ARG A 8 -9.10 -7.39 -0.09
CA ARG A 8 -9.68 -6.87 -1.34
C ARG A 8 -10.88 -5.97 -1.07
N ALA A 9 -11.75 -6.35 -0.14
CA ALA A 9 -12.90 -5.54 0.27
C ALA A 9 -12.46 -4.20 0.89
N LEU A 10 -11.42 -4.23 1.73
CA LEU A 10 -10.84 -3.04 2.33
C LEU A 10 -10.24 -2.11 1.27
N MET A 11 -9.49 -2.65 0.30
CA MET A 11 -8.92 -1.85 -0.78
C MET A 11 -10.01 -1.24 -1.68
N ALA A 12 -11.03 -2.01 -2.04
CA ALA A 12 -12.16 -1.50 -2.81
C ALA A 12 -12.91 -0.38 -2.06
N ALA A 13 -13.13 -0.54 -0.76
CA ALA A 13 -13.77 0.49 0.07
C ALA A 13 -12.89 1.76 0.17
N ALA A 14 -11.58 1.61 0.29
CA ALA A 14 -10.64 2.73 0.31
C ALA A 14 -10.62 3.48 -1.03
N GLU A 15 -10.61 2.77 -2.16
CA GLU A 15 -10.68 3.36 -3.50
C GLU A 15 -11.99 4.12 -3.71
N ALA A 16 -13.14 3.53 -3.36
CA ALA A 16 -14.45 4.20 -3.44
C ALA A 16 -14.47 5.50 -2.61
N TRP A 17 -14.01 5.44 -1.37
CA TRP A 17 -13.93 6.61 -0.50
C TRP A 17 -13.02 7.71 -1.06
N LEU A 18 -11.89 7.34 -1.67
CA LEU A 18 -10.98 8.29 -2.32
C LEU A 18 -11.61 8.93 -3.56
N LEU A 19 -12.28 8.15 -4.40
CA LEU A 19 -12.95 8.62 -5.62
C LEU A 19 -14.07 9.61 -5.30
N GLU A 20 -14.89 9.33 -4.28
CA GLU A 20 -15.94 10.24 -3.80
C GLU A 20 -15.40 11.62 -3.39
N ARG A 21 -14.11 11.69 -3.05
CA ARG A 21 -13.42 12.91 -2.60
C ARG A 21 -12.58 13.56 -3.70
N GLY A 22 -12.66 13.07 -4.93
CA GLY A 22 -11.91 13.58 -6.07
C GLY A 22 -10.42 13.27 -6.03
N ALA A 23 -9.99 12.30 -5.22
CA ALA A 23 -8.59 11.88 -5.20
C ALA A 23 -8.25 11.09 -6.48
N PRO A 24 -7.25 11.52 -7.26
CA PRO A 24 -6.98 10.92 -8.58
C PRO A 24 -6.15 9.63 -8.52
N LYS A 25 -5.55 9.31 -7.36
CA LYS A 25 -4.64 8.15 -7.22
C LYS A 25 -4.43 7.77 -5.75
N ILE A 26 -4.38 6.47 -5.48
CA ILE A 26 -3.88 5.89 -4.23
C ILE A 26 -2.40 5.48 -4.39
N ARG A 27 -1.58 5.70 -3.36
CA ARG A 27 -0.18 5.26 -3.32
C ARG A 27 0.12 4.61 -1.98
N LEU A 28 0.82 3.48 -2.02
CA LEU A 28 1.22 2.71 -0.84
C LEU A 28 2.74 2.60 -0.79
N MET A 29 3.29 2.61 0.41
CA MET A 29 4.70 2.31 0.65
C MET A 29 4.80 0.89 1.21
N VAL A 30 5.32 -0.01 0.39
CA VAL A 30 5.50 -1.42 0.77
C VAL A 30 6.98 -1.71 0.88
N ARG A 31 7.40 -2.36 1.97
CA ARG A 31 8.79 -2.79 2.14
C ARG A 31 9.16 -3.77 1.03
N GLY A 32 10.25 -3.49 0.31
CA GLY A 32 10.67 -4.28 -0.85
C GLY A 32 10.92 -5.76 -0.56
N SER A 33 11.29 -6.11 0.67
CA SER A 33 11.48 -7.52 1.08
C SER A 33 10.19 -8.30 1.32
N ASN A 34 9.02 -7.65 1.30
CA ASN A 34 7.74 -8.32 1.54
C ASN A 34 7.07 -8.76 0.22
N ALA A 35 7.57 -9.85 -0.34
CA ALA A 35 7.10 -10.39 -1.62
C ALA A 35 5.59 -10.72 -1.61
N ASP A 36 5.06 -11.25 -0.50
CA ASP A 36 3.63 -11.59 -0.36
C ASP A 36 2.75 -10.35 -0.46
N ALA A 37 3.14 -9.24 0.18
CA ALA A 37 2.39 -7.99 0.10
C ALA A 37 2.48 -7.37 -1.30
N LEU A 38 3.66 -7.39 -1.92
CA LEU A 38 3.84 -6.90 -3.29
C LEU A 38 2.95 -7.65 -4.27
N GLY A 39 2.98 -8.99 -4.25
CA GLY A 39 2.14 -9.82 -5.12
C GLY A 39 0.64 -9.64 -4.84
N PHE A 40 0.25 -9.41 -3.59
CA PHE A 40 -1.13 -9.10 -3.24
C PHE A 40 -1.61 -7.78 -3.89
N TYR A 41 -0.83 -6.70 -3.78
CA TYR A 41 -1.22 -5.41 -4.36
C TYR A 41 -1.12 -5.39 -5.89
N GLU A 42 -0.17 -6.11 -6.48
CA GLU A 42 -0.09 -6.32 -7.93
C GLU A 42 -1.35 -7.05 -8.45
N ALA A 43 -1.83 -8.07 -7.74
CA ALA A 43 -3.08 -8.77 -8.08
C ALA A 43 -4.35 -7.93 -7.87
N LEU A 44 -4.23 -6.76 -7.23
CA LEU A 44 -5.28 -5.74 -7.15
C LEU A 44 -5.16 -4.68 -8.25
N GLY A 45 -4.12 -4.70 -9.08
CA GLY A 45 -3.89 -3.72 -10.14
C GLY A 45 -3.06 -2.51 -9.72
N LEU A 46 -2.45 -2.53 -8.52
CA LEU A 46 -1.51 -1.49 -8.13
C LEU A 46 -0.15 -1.76 -8.76
N GLU A 47 0.42 -0.72 -9.36
CA GLU A 47 1.69 -0.80 -10.06
C GLU A 47 2.82 -0.22 -9.23
N ARG A 48 4.00 -0.86 -9.30
CA ARG A 48 5.23 -0.32 -8.74
C ARG A 48 5.56 1.01 -9.42
N GLN A 49 5.98 1.99 -8.63
CA GLN A 49 6.39 3.30 -9.12
C GLN A 49 7.89 3.45 -8.90
N ASP A 50 8.60 4.03 -9.88
CA ASP A 50 10.03 4.33 -9.77
C ASP A 50 10.23 5.62 -8.97
N VAL A 51 10.15 5.50 -7.63
CA VAL A 51 10.25 6.63 -6.70
C VAL A 51 11.14 6.27 -5.51
N VAL A 52 11.93 7.22 -5.03
CA VAL A 52 12.75 7.08 -3.82
C VAL A 52 11.94 7.51 -2.60
N THR A 53 11.81 6.63 -1.61
CA THR A 53 11.29 6.98 -0.29
C THR A 53 12.44 7.38 0.62
N LEU A 54 12.34 8.52 1.29
CA LEU A 54 13.32 8.98 2.28
C LEU A 54 12.71 8.94 3.70
N GLY A 55 13.53 8.60 4.69
CA GLY A 55 13.14 8.60 6.10
C GLY A 55 14.35 8.90 6.98
N ARG A 56 14.11 9.51 8.14
CA ARG A 56 15.13 9.80 9.16
C ARG A 56 14.53 9.50 10.54
N PHE A 57 15.28 8.79 11.39
CA PHE A 57 14.92 8.67 12.80
C PHE A 57 15.23 9.98 13.53
N LEU A 58 14.28 10.47 14.34
CA LEU A 58 14.43 11.68 15.14
C LEU A 58 14.52 11.27 16.62
N GLY A 59 15.72 10.92 17.08
CA GLY A 59 16.00 10.52 18.47
C GLY A 59 17.16 9.53 18.59
N GLU A 60 17.73 9.39 19.79
CA GLU A 60 18.74 8.36 20.11
C GLU A 60 18.04 7.00 20.25
N GLY A 61 17.82 6.33 19.13
CA GLY A 61 17.18 5.01 19.09
C GLY A 61 16.90 4.52 17.68
N GLY A 62 17.72 4.93 16.71
CA GLY A 62 17.64 4.43 15.35
C GLY A 62 18.32 3.07 15.22
N GLY A 63 17.72 2.02 15.78
CA GLY A 63 18.11 0.61 15.56
C GLY A 63 19.31 0.13 16.36
#